data_AF-A0A414CNZ6-F1
#
_entry.id   AF-A0A414CNZ6-F1
#
_cell.length_a   1.000
_cell.length_b   1.000
_cell.length_c   1.000
_cell.angle_alpha   90.00
_cell.angle_beta   90.00
_cell.angle_gamma   90.00
#
_symmetry.space_group_name_H-M   'P 1'
#
loop_
_entity.id
_entity.type
_entity.pdbx_description
1 polymer ?
#
loop_
_entity_poly.entity_id
_entity_poly.type
_entity_poly.pdbx_seq_one_letter_code
_entity_poly.pdbx_strand_id
1 'polypeptide(L)'
;MLILLGLLQLIACIGLLVWEFNKRSVAIFFWGMLTIVFSFPHFIVSLAGNYSCKESSIATASLFVILFSGFYWLTRSVTLKPKNIADCDSLSLGVNTEEGIKKLDFVVTFFVLAFVVWLLAFSKSSLGGLGNTSWGQFYRATSSLGFSPLFLAPYLFACSGGAVINSVRSKRKLQSFLLIACCLIYLFVTKNRVVMLAVACPFCLLLIDRFKKIGLKQIIVAICAVAFVVYLVYAVLIFRHAGTIDTFISSFSFSDFNKKVLSAILTGEGELGLRNIFYYFIDFNNQFTGFGVGATYLRVLLFWLPGSLSLGIKPDDFAITMASAYMGNPSNTAYSVHPTFFGDAYANFGFMGFLVGILWGAIFNVIDTYVGKKSDHLRPYLISTLAFSFVIIGRGSVYNGAVIAVISISLLIFSNWLLDRFFQNNKVSKKIDRWL
;
A
#
# COMPACT_ATOMS: atom_id res chain seq x y z
N MET A 1 5.83 20.82 26.59
CA MET A 1 5.41 19.40 26.67
C MET A 1 5.01 18.83 25.31
N LEU A 2 4.09 19.48 24.58
CA LEU A 2 3.59 19.00 23.29
C LEU A 2 4.69 18.83 22.22
N ILE A 3 5.59 19.81 22.07
CA ILE A 3 6.77 19.71 21.18
C ILE A 3 7.65 18.50 21.52
N LEU A 4 7.88 18.25 22.82
CA LEU A 4 8.69 17.13 23.28
C LEU A 4 8.03 15.79 22.92
N LEU A 5 6.73 15.64 23.15
CA LEU A 5 5.98 14.44 22.77
C LEU A 5 5.95 14.25 21.25
N GLY A 6 5.75 15.32 20.48
CA GLY A 6 5.82 15.33 19.03
C GLY A 6 7.19 14.93 18.48
N LEU A 7 8.28 15.31 19.16
CA LEU A 7 9.64 14.89 18.82
C LEU A 7 9.89 13.42 19.18
N LEU A 8 9.46 12.99 20.37
CA LEU A 8 9.64 11.61 20.84
C LEU A 8 8.93 10.60 19.93
N GLN A 9 7.70 10.88 19.50
CA GLN A 9 7.00 9.99 18.56
C GLN A 9 7.71 9.92 17.20
N LEU A 10 8.32 11.02 16.75
CA LEU A 10 9.09 11.07 15.51
C LEU A 10 10.35 10.22 15.59
N ILE A 11 11.10 10.37 16.69
CA ILE A 11 12.28 9.55 16.97
C ILE A 11 11.88 8.07 17.06
N ALA A 12 10.77 7.73 17.69
CA ALA A 12 10.29 6.35 17.78
C ALA A 12 9.98 5.75 16.39
N CYS A 13 9.24 6.47 15.53
CA CYS A 13 8.90 6.01 14.19
C CYS A 13 10.13 5.86 13.28
N ILE A 14 11.03 6.86 13.29
CA ILE A 14 12.28 6.81 12.51
C ILE A 14 13.19 5.70 13.05
N GLY A 15 13.30 5.55 14.37
CA GLY A 15 14.07 4.49 15.01
C GLY A 15 13.60 3.10 14.57
N LEU A 16 12.28 2.87 14.55
CA LEU A 16 11.69 1.63 14.05
C LEU A 16 11.89 1.43 12.55
N LEU A 17 11.78 2.48 11.75
CA LEU A 17 12.07 2.43 10.32
C LEU A 17 13.51 1.96 10.05
N VAL A 18 14.48 2.56 10.74
CA VAL A 18 15.90 2.20 10.65
C VAL A 18 16.14 0.78 11.19
N TRP A 19 15.47 0.41 12.28
CA TRP A 19 15.57 -0.92 12.85
C TRP A 19 15.04 -2.01 11.90
N GLU A 20 13.88 -1.80 11.27
CA GLU A 20 13.32 -2.71 10.27
C GLU A 20 14.17 -2.79 8.99
N PHE A 21 14.80 -1.68 8.58
CA PHE A 21 15.79 -1.69 7.49
C PHE A 21 16.97 -2.60 7.84
N ASN A 22 17.53 -2.46 9.04
CA ASN A 22 18.66 -3.27 9.50
C ASN A 22 18.29 -4.75 9.68
N LYS A 23 17.05 -5.05 10.14
CA LYS A 23 16.50 -6.42 10.21
C LYS A 23 16.19 -7.01 8.83
N ARG A 24 16.24 -6.19 7.77
CA ARG A 24 15.92 -6.55 6.39
C ARG A 24 14.49 -7.13 6.26
N SER A 25 13.54 -6.40 6.82
CA SER A 25 12.13 -6.77 6.92
C SER A 25 11.24 -5.98 5.97
N VAL A 26 10.21 -6.62 5.42
CA VAL A 26 9.25 -5.96 4.51
C VAL A 26 8.42 -4.89 5.26
N ALA A 27 8.35 -4.95 6.59
CA ALA A 27 7.67 -3.95 7.42
C ALA A 27 8.27 -2.53 7.31
N ILE A 28 9.44 -2.37 6.68
CA ILE A 28 9.98 -1.05 6.34
C ILE A 28 8.99 -0.19 5.53
N PHE A 29 8.17 -0.79 4.67
CA PHE A 29 7.15 -0.07 3.90
C PHE A 29 6.01 0.44 4.77
N PHE A 30 5.63 -0.33 5.79
CA PHE A 30 4.63 0.08 6.77
C PHE A 30 5.14 1.28 7.57
N TRP A 31 6.32 1.18 8.21
CA TRP A 31 6.89 2.28 8.99
C TRP A 31 7.28 3.49 8.15
N GLY A 32 7.70 3.28 6.90
CA GLY A 32 7.99 4.38 5.97
C GLY A 32 6.73 5.19 5.68
N MET A 33 5.62 4.51 5.43
CA MET A 33 4.33 5.16 5.22
C MET A 33 3.84 5.91 6.46
N LEU A 34 3.93 5.30 7.65
CA LEU A 34 3.55 5.97 8.92
C LEU A 34 4.39 7.21 9.19
N THR A 35 5.69 7.15 8.87
CA THR A 35 6.59 8.29 9.06
C THR A 35 6.18 9.46 8.17
N ILE A 36 5.84 9.19 6.91
CA ILE A 36 5.46 10.21 5.92
C ILE A 36 4.07 10.79 6.21
N VAL A 37 3.07 9.95 6.47
CA VAL A 37 1.67 10.38 6.53
C VAL A 37 1.24 10.85 7.92
N PHE A 38 1.87 10.34 8.98
CA PHE A 38 1.53 10.74 10.34
C PHE A 38 2.70 11.44 11.03
N SER A 39 3.83 10.76 11.20
CA SER A 39 4.84 11.18 12.18
C SER A 39 5.50 12.52 11.87
N PHE A 40 5.93 12.73 10.62
CA PHE A 40 6.55 13.98 10.19
C PHE A 40 5.55 15.15 10.18
N PRO A 41 4.35 15.02 9.58
CA PRO A 41 3.34 16.09 9.66
C PRO A 41 2.86 16.39 11.09
N HIS A 42 2.74 15.37 11.95
CA HIS A 42 2.36 15.55 13.36
C HIS A 42 3.41 16.37 14.13
N PHE A 43 4.69 16.10 13.89
CA PHE A 43 5.77 16.90 14.46
C PHE A 43 5.74 18.36 13.99
N ILE A 44 5.51 18.60 12.69
CA ILE A 44 5.38 19.96 12.15
C ILE A 44 4.22 20.71 12.82
N VAL A 45 3.05 20.07 12.95
CA VAL A 45 1.89 20.67 13.64
C VAL A 45 2.23 20.98 15.10
N SER A 46 2.92 20.06 15.78
CA SER A 46 3.38 20.23 17.16
C SER A 46 4.34 21.41 17.34
N LEU A 47 5.13 21.74 16.30
CA LEU A 47 6.05 22.87 16.28
C LEU A 47 5.36 24.18 15.91
N ALA A 48 4.46 24.15 14.93
CA ALA A 48 3.81 25.33 14.36
C ALA A 48 2.75 25.95 15.28
N GLY A 49 2.17 25.18 16.22
CA GLY A 49 1.17 25.69 17.16
C GLY A 49 -0.22 25.97 16.56
N ASN A 50 -0.38 25.83 15.25
CA ASN A 50 -1.67 26.03 14.55
C ASN A 50 -2.46 24.71 14.53
N TYR A 51 -3.21 24.46 15.60
CA TYR A 51 -3.96 23.24 15.80
C TYR A 51 -5.40 23.36 15.27
N SER A 52 -5.83 22.39 14.47
CA SER A 52 -7.24 22.25 14.07
C SER A 52 -8.12 21.59 15.15
N CYS A 53 -7.50 21.07 16.21
CA CYS A 53 -8.09 20.25 17.27
C CYS A 53 -7.56 20.71 18.64
N LYS A 54 -8.12 20.20 19.75
CA LYS A 54 -7.64 20.57 21.09
C LYS A 54 -6.18 20.14 21.29
N GLU A 55 -5.39 20.95 21.98
CA GLU A 55 -3.98 20.64 22.29
C GLU A 55 -3.82 19.31 23.04
N SER A 56 -4.77 19.01 23.95
CA SER A 56 -4.80 17.75 24.69
C SER A 56 -4.91 16.54 23.78
N SER A 57 -5.63 16.65 22.67
CA SER A 57 -5.83 15.56 21.72
C SER A 57 -4.58 15.29 20.90
N ILE A 58 -3.82 16.34 20.59
CA ILE A 58 -2.52 16.20 19.92
C ILE A 58 -1.51 15.53 20.83
N ALA A 59 -1.43 15.95 22.10
CA ALA A 59 -0.58 15.29 23.09
C ALA A 59 -0.97 13.81 23.30
N THR A 60 -2.27 13.52 23.34
CA THR A 60 -2.80 12.15 23.46
C THR A 60 -2.43 11.30 22.22
N ALA A 61 -2.52 11.88 21.02
CA ALA A 61 -2.09 11.22 19.79
C ALA A 61 -0.60 10.86 19.82
N SER A 62 0.27 11.78 20.28
CA SER A 62 1.70 11.50 20.43
C SER A 62 1.94 10.35 21.42
N LEU A 63 1.27 10.37 22.57
CA LEU A 63 1.40 9.34 23.60
C LEU A 63 0.95 7.97 23.08
N PHE A 64 -0.21 7.92 22.40
CA PHE A 64 -0.72 6.71 21.78
C PHE A 64 0.31 6.08 20.83
N VAL A 65 0.94 6.89 19.98
CA VAL A 65 1.93 6.41 19.00
C VAL A 65 3.23 5.97 19.65
N ILE A 66 3.70 6.66 20.70
CA ILE A 66 4.88 6.25 21.48
C ILE A 66 4.63 4.88 22.12
N LEU A 67 3.49 4.70 22.78
CA LEU A 67 3.11 3.43 23.41
C LEU A 67 2.98 2.32 22.36
N PHE A 68 2.27 2.58 21.27
CA PHE A 68 2.14 1.62 20.16
C PHE A 68 3.52 1.18 19.65
N SER A 69 4.42 2.14 19.42
CA SER A 69 5.77 1.88 18.94
C SER A 69 6.58 1.04 19.93
N GLY A 70 6.44 1.30 21.23
CA GLY A 70 7.07 0.51 22.29
C GLY A 70 6.59 -0.95 22.32
N PHE A 71 5.27 -1.17 22.34
CA PHE A 71 4.69 -2.52 22.35
C PHE A 71 4.96 -3.30 21.06
N TYR A 72 4.93 -2.61 19.93
CA TYR A 72 5.38 -3.15 18.66
C TYR A 72 6.82 -3.64 18.76
N TRP A 73 7.75 -2.76 19.19
CA TRP A 73 9.17 -3.07 19.30
C TRP A 73 9.44 -4.27 20.23
N LEU A 74 8.78 -4.31 21.39
CA LEU A 74 8.90 -5.41 22.36
C LEU A 74 8.52 -6.74 21.73
N THR A 75 7.34 -6.80 21.10
CA THR A 75 6.84 -8.04 20.47
C THR A 75 7.73 -8.46 19.30
N ARG A 76 8.21 -7.48 18.54
CA ARG A 76 9.03 -7.67 17.36
C ARG A 76 10.46 -8.11 17.69
N SER A 77 10.94 -7.81 18.90
CA SER A 77 12.21 -8.26 19.46
C SER A 77 12.18 -9.72 19.93
N VAL A 78 10.99 -10.24 20.27
CA VAL A 78 10.81 -11.67 20.54
C VAL A 78 10.91 -12.44 19.23
N THR A 79 12.08 -13.00 18.95
CA THR A 79 12.30 -13.77 17.72
C THR A 79 11.57 -15.11 17.77
N LEU A 80 10.57 -15.29 16.91
CA LEU A 80 10.00 -16.60 16.56
C LEU A 80 10.96 -17.41 15.64
N LYS A 81 12.27 -17.32 15.86
CA LYS A 81 13.27 -18.04 15.05
C LYS A 81 13.36 -19.49 15.53
N PRO A 82 13.17 -20.50 14.67
CA PRO A 82 13.67 -21.84 14.93
C PRO A 82 15.21 -21.77 14.98
N LYS A 83 15.84 -22.46 15.95
CA LYS A 83 17.30 -22.47 16.21
C LYS A 83 18.20 -22.77 14.98
N ASN A 84 17.66 -23.25 13.87
CA ASN A 84 18.41 -23.73 12.70
C ASN A 84 18.23 -22.87 11.42
N ILE A 85 17.62 -21.69 11.49
CA ILE A 85 17.48 -20.82 10.32
C ILE A 85 18.42 -19.63 10.50
N ALA A 86 19.53 -19.63 9.73
CA ALA A 86 20.41 -18.49 9.58
C ALA A 86 19.59 -17.23 9.26
N ASP A 87 20.08 -16.05 9.69
CA ASP A 87 19.37 -14.77 9.57
C ASP A 87 18.54 -14.65 8.29
N CYS A 88 17.23 -14.78 8.43
CA CYS A 88 16.28 -14.75 7.33
C CYS A 88 16.21 -13.32 6.78
N ASP A 89 17.10 -12.98 5.83
CA ASP A 89 17.03 -11.73 5.07
C ASP A 89 15.79 -11.79 4.16
N SER A 90 14.64 -11.40 4.71
CA SER A 90 13.36 -11.45 4.00
C SER A 90 13.32 -10.47 2.82
N LEU A 91 14.17 -9.44 2.81
CA LEU A 91 14.32 -8.48 1.72
C LEU A 91 15.38 -8.90 0.69
N SER A 92 16.14 -9.98 0.92
CA SER A 92 17.15 -10.44 -0.03
C SER A 92 16.49 -10.87 -1.34
N LEU A 93 16.74 -10.10 -2.40
CA LEU A 93 16.08 -10.35 -3.68
C LEU A 93 16.75 -11.44 -4.54
N GLY A 94 17.80 -12.13 -4.05
CA GLY A 94 18.46 -13.28 -4.69
C GLY A 94 19.09 -13.02 -6.07
N VAL A 95 20.29 -13.53 -6.38
CA VAL A 95 20.89 -13.34 -7.72
C VAL A 95 20.39 -14.42 -8.70
N ASN A 96 19.29 -14.11 -9.38
CA ASN A 96 18.86 -14.67 -10.68
C ASN A 96 19.93 -14.65 -11.78
N THR A 97 20.77 -15.69 -11.94
CA THR A 97 21.69 -15.84 -13.08
C THR A 97 21.07 -16.49 -14.33
N GLU A 98 19.86 -17.05 -14.25
CA GLU A 98 19.18 -17.59 -15.45
C GLU A 98 18.58 -16.47 -16.31
N GLU A 99 19.03 -16.37 -17.56
CA GLU A 99 18.61 -15.34 -18.52
C GLU A 99 17.21 -15.57 -19.12
N GLY A 100 16.64 -16.76 -18.97
CA GLY A 100 15.33 -17.13 -19.52
C GLY A 100 14.12 -16.52 -18.81
N ILE A 101 13.04 -16.26 -19.55
CA ILE A 101 11.76 -15.84 -18.96
C ILE A 101 11.17 -17.00 -18.18
N LYS A 102 11.03 -16.83 -16.87
CA LYS A 102 10.37 -17.82 -16.02
C LYS A 102 8.87 -17.83 -16.31
N LYS A 103 8.27 -19.02 -16.18
CA LYS A 103 6.85 -19.27 -16.47
C LYS A 103 5.92 -18.28 -15.74
N LEU A 104 6.20 -18.01 -14.46
CA LEU A 104 5.41 -17.08 -13.67
C LEU A 104 5.53 -15.62 -14.16
N ASP A 105 6.74 -15.19 -14.57
CA ASP A 105 6.96 -13.86 -15.14
C ASP A 105 6.14 -13.68 -16.43
N PHE A 106 6.14 -14.69 -17.30
CA PHE A 106 5.36 -14.67 -18.54
C PHE A 106 3.85 -14.59 -18.27
N VAL A 107 3.34 -15.44 -17.37
CA VAL A 107 1.90 -15.48 -17.02
C VAL A 107 1.44 -14.13 -16.46
N VAL A 108 2.20 -13.55 -15.53
CA VAL A 108 1.85 -12.25 -14.94
C VAL A 108 1.89 -11.14 -15.99
N THR A 109 2.91 -11.11 -16.85
CA THR A 109 2.98 -10.13 -17.95
C THR A 109 1.81 -10.29 -18.92
N PHE A 110 1.44 -11.52 -19.28
CA PHE A 110 0.31 -11.79 -20.16
C PHE A 110 -1.01 -11.26 -19.58
N PHE A 111 -1.32 -11.58 -18.32
CA PHE A 111 -2.55 -11.12 -17.69
C PHE A 111 -2.62 -9.61 -17.51
N VAL A 112 -1.50 -8.96 -17.16
CA VAL A 112 -1.42 -7.50 -17.06
C VAL A 112 -1.66 -6.85 -18.42
N LEU A 113 -1.03 -7.37 -19.48
CA LEU A 113 -1.20 -6.84 -20.83
C LEU A 113 -2.62 -7.06 -21.35
N ALA A 114 -3.18 -8.27 -21.18
CA ALA A 114 -4.56 -8.57 -21.54
C ALA A 114 -5.56 -7.65 -20.81
N PHE A 115 -5.32 -7.37 -19.53
CA PHE A 115 -6.15 -6.48 -18.74
C PHE A 115 -6.08 -5.03 -19.23
N VAL A 116 -4.90 -4.53 -19.60
CA VAL A 116 -4.75 -3.17 -20.15
C VAL A 116 -5.36 -3.07 -21.55
N VAL A 117 -5.21 -4.09 -22.40
CA VAL A 117 -5.87 -4.13 -23.72
C VAL A 117 -7.40 -4.11 -23.56
N TRP A 118 -7.94 -4.92 -22.64
CA TRP A 118 -9.35 -4.89 -22.30
C TRP A 118 -9.79 -3.50 -21.82
N LEU A 119 -9.02 -2.85 -20.93
CA LEU A 119 -9.32 -1.52 -20.42
C LEU A 119 -9.40 -0.48 -21.56
N LEU A 120 -8.46 -0.51 -22.49
CA LEU A 120 -8.43 0.40 -23.64
C LEU A 120 -9.61 0.16 -24.59
N ALA A 121 -9.93 -1.11 -24.86
CA ALA A 121 -11.09 -1.48 -25.66
C ALA A 121 -12.39 -0.99 -25.01
N PHE A 122 -12.55 -1.23 -23.70
CA PHE A 122 -13.71 -0.76 -22.92
C PHE A 122 -13.81 0.76 -22.89
N SER A 123 -12.70 1.47 -22.69
CA SER A 123 -12.66 2.93 -22.74
C SER A 123 -13.16 3.47 -24.08
N LYS A 124 -12.76 2.83 -25.18
CA LYS A 124 -13.18 3.23 -26.52
C LYS A 124 -14.66 2.95 -26.76
N SER A 125 -15.13 1.75 -26.40
CA SER A 125 -16.53 1.34 -26.65
C SER A 125 -17.54 2.06 -25.77
N SER A 126 -17.20 2.29 -24.50
CA SER A 126 -18.17 2.73 -23.49
C SER A 126 -18.06 4.20 -23.11
N LEU A 127 -16.90 4.84 -23.36
CA LEU A 127 -16.65 6.25 -23.02
C LEU A 127 -16.34 7.14 -24.24
N GLY A 128 -16.37 6.56 -25.45
CA GLY A 128 -16.15 7.30 -26.70
C GLY A 128 -14.69 7.72 -26.94
N GLY A 129 -13.73 7.18 -26.19
CA GLY A 129 -12.30 7.46 -26.37
C GLY A 129 -11.55 7.71 -25.06
N LEU A 130 -10.26 8.06 -25.17
CA LEU A 130 -9.37 8.30 -24.01
C LEU A 130 -9.50 9.73 -23.45
N GLY A 131 -9.80 10.72 -24.30
CA GLY A 131 -9.94 12.14 -23.89
C GLY A 131 -11.05 12.36 -22.87
N ASN A 132 -12.18 11.66 -23.07
CA ASN A 132 -13.38 11.72 -22.23
C ASN A 132 -13.30 10.89 -20.95
N THR A 133 -12.15 10.29 -20.63
CA THR A 133 -12.04 9.41 -19.46
C THR A 133 -11.95 10.18 -18.15
N SER A 134 -12.82 9.85 -17.21
CA SER A 134 -12.71 10.24 -15.80
C SER A 134 -12.94 9.03 -14.90
N TRP A 135 -12.36 9.05 -13.70
CA TRP A 135 -12.53 7.98 -12.71
C TRP A 135 -14.01 7.71 -12.39
N GLY A 136 -14.81 8.78 -12.22
CA GLY A 136 -16.23 8.67 -11.90
C GLY A 136 -17.05 8.02 -13.02
N GLN A 137 -16.75 8.35 -14.28
CA GLN A 137 -17.41 7.72 -15.43
C GLN A 137 -17.00 6.26 -15.58
N PHE A 138 -15.72 5.92 -15.40
CA PHE A 138 -15.26 4.53 -15.41
C PHE A 138 -15.91 3.68 -14.32
N TYR A 139 -16.04 4.24 -13.11
CA TYR A 139 -16.69 3.56 -12.00
C TYR A 139 -18.17 3.30 -12.30
N ARG A 140 -18.90 4.30 -12.78
CA ARG A 140 -20.32 4.15 -13.14
C ARG A 140 -20.52 3.17 -14.31
N ALA A 141 -19.73 3.30 -15.37
CA ALA A 141 -19.82 2.44 -16.56
C ALA A 141 -19.47 0.97 -16.28
N THR A 142 -18.59 0.71 -15.31
CA THR A 142 -18.27 -0.68 -14.93
C THR A 142 -19.24 -1.23 -13.88
N SER A 143 -19.85 -0.38 -13.06
CA SER A 143 -20.89 -0.81 -12.11
C SER A 143 -22.16 -1.32 -12.80
N SER A 144 -22.47 -0.84 -14.02
CA SER A 144 -23.61 -1.33 -14.81
C SER A 144 -23.40 -2.72 -15.41
N LEU A 145 -22.19 -3.28 -15.36
CA LEU A 145 -21.88 -4.62 -15.88
C LEU A 145 -22.22 -5.76 -14.90
N GLY A 146 -22.74 -5.44 -13.70
CA GLY A 146 -22.99 -6.42 -12.63
C GLY A 146 -21.72 -6.92 -11.93
N PHE A 147 -20.60 -7.04 -12.65
CA PHE A 147 -19.25 -7.25 -12.13
C PHE A 147 -18.30 -6.24 -12.75
N SER A 148 -17.60 -5.45 -11.92
CA SER A 148 -16.59 -4.50 -12.39
C SER A 148 -15.22 -5.18 -12.43
N PRO A 149 -14.62 -5.41 -13.62
CA PRO A 149 -13.29 -6.02 -13.71
C PRO A 149 -12.18 -5.13 -13.10
N LEU A 150 -12.47 -3.85 -12.83
CA LEU A 150 -11.59 -2.96 -12.08
C LEU A 150 -11.31 -3.46 -10.66
N PHE A 151 -12.19 -4.30 -10.11
CA PHE A 151 -11.94 -4.97 -8.83
C PHE A 151 -10.70 -5.87 -8.88
N LEU A 152 -10.35 -6.44 -10.05
CA LEU A 152 -9.17 -7.30 -10.20
C LEU A 152 -7.85 -6.52 -10.23
N ALA A 153 -7.90 -5.23 -10.57
CA ALA A 153 -6.71 -4.43 -10.83
C ALA A 153 -5.74 -4.36 -9.64
N PRO A 154 -6.17 -4.08 -8.39
CA PRO A 154 -5.24 -4.00 -7.25
C PRO A 154 -4.48 -5.31 -7.04
N TYR A 155 -5.14 -6.46 -7.23
CA TYR A 155 -4.52 -7.77 -7.04
C TYR A 155 -3.50 -8.08 -8.14
N LEU A 156 -3.85 -7.83 -9.40
CA LEU A 156 -2.97 -8.04 -10.55
C LEU A 156 -1.73 -7.14 -10.50
N PHE A 157 -1.92 -5.85 -10.19
CA PHE A 157 -0.82 -4.89 -10.11
C PHE A 157 0.03 -5.08 -8.85
N ALA A 158 -0.50 -5.59 -7.74
CA ALA A 158 0.31 -6.00 -6.60
C ALA A 158 1.26 -7.17 -6.96
N CYS A 159 0.81 -8.08 -7.83
CA CYS A 159 1.64 -9.18 -8.34
C CYS A 159 2.65 -8.73 -9.40
N SER A 160 2.29 -7.76 -10.25
CA SER A 160 3.15 -7.30 -11.36
C SER A 160 4.48 -6.71 -10.89
N GLY A 161 4.51 -6.11 -9.70
CA GLY A 161 5.73 -5.54 -9.14
C GLY A 161 6.86 -6.58 -8.94
N GLY A 162 6.54 -7.83 -8.61
CA GLY A 162 7.52 -8.92 -8.55
C GLY A 162 8.13 -9.23 -9.92
N ALA A 163 7.30 -9.26 -10.96
CA ALA A 163 7.75 -9.47 -12.34
C ALA A 163 8.62 -8.30 -12.83
N VAL A 164 8.34 -7.06 -12.40
CA VAL A 164 9.20 -5.90 -12.66
C VAL A 164 10.58 -6.09 -12.02
N ILE A 165 10.63 -6.48 -10.73
CA ILE A 165 11.91 -6.72 -10.03
C ILE A 165 12.71 -7.81 -10.75
N ASN A 166 12.09 -8.95 -11.05
CA ASN A 166 12.73 -10.08 -11.72
C ASN A 166 13.27 -9.69 -13.11
N SER A 167 12.46 -8.99 -13.91
CA SER A 167 12.84 -8.57 -15.25
C SER A 167 13.99 -7.57 -15.25
N VAL A 168 13.98 -6.59 -14.33
CA VAL A 168 15.09 -5.61 -14.19
C VAL A 168 16.38 -6.32 -13.81
N ARG A 169 16.33 -7.25 -12.83
CA ARG A 169 17.51 -8.01 -12.39
C ARG A 169 18.09 -8.92 -13.47
N SER A 170 17.22 -9.55 -14.25
CA SER A 170 17.61 -10.42 -15.36
C SER A 170 17.95 -9.62 -16.64
N LYS A 171 18.07 -8.28 -16.55
CA LYS A 171 18.33 -7.36 -17.68
C LYS A 171 17.32 -7.44 -18.83
N ARG A 172 16.11 -7.96 -18.58
CA ARG A 172 14.99 -8.08 -19.55
C ARG A 172 14.27 -6.73 -19.72
N LYS A 173 14.96 -5.77 -20.35
CA LYS A 173 14.49 -4.38 -20.49
C LYS A 173 13.10 -4.26 -21.14
N LEU A 174 12.80 -5.08 -22.15
CA LEU A 174 11.51 -5.05 -22.84
C LEU A 174 10.36 -5.43 -21.91
N GLN A 175 10.50 -6.52 -21.15
CA GLN A 175 9.46 -6.97 -20.22
C GLN A 175 9.25 -5.94 -19.10
N SER A 176 10.33 -5.39 -18.53
CA SER A 176 10.24 -4.33 -17.52
C SER A 176 9.52 -3.09 -18.08
N PHE A 177 9.90 -2.65 -19.29
CA PHE A 177 9.28 -1.51 -19.94
C PHE A 177 7.79 -1.75 -20.20
N LEU A 178 7.41 -2.92 -20.72
CA LEU A 178 6.01 -3.28 -20.97
C LEU A 178 5.17 -3.25 -19.69
N LEU A 179 5.67 -3.84 -18.60
CA LEU A 179 4.96 -3.85 -17.32
C LEU A 179 4.79 -2.43 -16.73
N ILE A 180 5.84 -1.61 -16.77
CA ILE A 180 5.78 -0.21 -16.31
C ILE A 180 4.81 0.59 -17.20
N ALA A 181 4.89 0.44 -18.53
CA ALA A 181 3.97 1.09 -19.46
C ALA A 181 2.52 0.68 -19.21
N CYS A 182 2.24 -0.60 -18.96
CA CYS A 182 0.91 -1.08 -18.59
C CYS A 182 0.39 -0.42 -17.30
N CYS A 183 1.23 -0.29 -16.27
CA CYS A 183 0.86 0.40 -15.03
C CYS A 183 0.55 1.88 -15.28
N LEU A 184 1.37 2.56 -16.09
CA LEU A 184 1.16 3.98 -16.44
C LEU A 184 -0.11 4.17 -17.27
N ILE A 185 -0.35 3.33 -18.28
CA ILE A 185 -1.59 3.38 -19.09
C ILE A 185 -2.81 3.21 -18.19
N TYR A 186 -2.81 2.18 -17.33
CA TYR A 186 -3.91 1.99 -16.39
C TYR A 186 -4.11 3.22 -15.48
N LEU A 187 -3.01 3.80 -14.98
CA LEU A 187 -3.05 4.98 -14.14
C LEU A 187 -3.60 6.21 -14.87
N PHE A 188 -3.21 6.45 -16.14
CA PHE A 188 -3.72 7.59 -16.91
C PHE A 188 -5.20 7.44 -17.26
N VAL A 189 -5.62 6.23 -17.63
CA VAL A 189 -7.01 5.94 -18.04
C VAL A 189 -7.95 5.95 -16.84
N THR A 190 -7.60 5.25 -15.77
CA THR A 190 -8.46 5.15 -14.60
C THR A 190 -8.27 6.31 -13.62
N LYS A 191 -7.10 6.96 -13.62
CA LYS A 191 -6.72 7.99 -12.61
C LYS A 191 -6.70 7.42 -11.19
N ASN A 192 -6.52 6.10 -11.07
CA ASN A 192 -6.41 5.42 -9.78
C ASN A 192 -4.96 5.48 -9.27
N ARG A 193 -4.74 6.32 -8.25
CA ARG A 193 -3.42 6.51 -7.61
C ARG A 193 -2.86 5.25 -6.92
N VAL A 194 -3.69 4.29 -6.52
CA VAL A 194 -3.24 3.10 -5.78
C VAL A 194 -2.34 2.22 -6.65
N VAL A 195 -2.60 2.15 -7.97
CA VAL A 195 -1.78 1.34 -8.89
C VAL A 195 -0.36 1.90 -9.07
N MET A 196 -0.12 3.17 -8.74
CA MET A 196 1.23 3.73 -8.72
C MET A 196 2.16 2.98 -7.76
N LEU A 197 1.61 2.36 -6.71
CA LEU A 197 2.38 1.53 -5.78
C LEU A 197 3.00 0.30 -6.46
N ALA A 198 2.43 -0.18 -7.57
CA ALA A 198 3.00 -1.29 -8.36
C ALA A 198 4.30 -0.90 -9.09
N VAL A 199 4.58 0.40 -9.22
CA VAL A 199 5.85 0.92 -9.75
C VAL A 199 6.74 1.41 -8.62
N ALA A 200 6.17 2.17 -7.67
CA ALA A 200 6.91 2.75 -6.56
C ALA A 200 7.52 1.69 -5.62
N CYS A 201 6.77 0.63 -5.26
CA CYS A 201 7.28 -0.40 -4.34
C CYS A 201 8.45 -1.19 -4.94
N PRO A 202 8.39 -1.71 -6.20
CA PRO A 202 9.54 -2.30 -6.86
C PRO A 202 10.75 -1.36 -6.95
N PHE A 203 10.53 -0.09 -7.28
CA PHE A 203 11.60 0.90 -7.35
C PHE A 203 12.30 1.08 -5.99
N CYS A 204 11.54 1.26 -4.91
CA CYS A 204 12.08 1.34 -3.56
C CYS A 204 12.79 0.05 -3.13
N LEU A 205 12.24 -1.12 -3.46
CA LEU A 205 12.85 -2.43 -3.17
C LEU A 205 14.20 -2.60 -3.87
N LEU A 206 14.31 -2.22 -5.13
CA LEU A 206 15.58 -2.26 -5.88
C LEU A 206 16.64 -1.33 -5.28
N LEU A 207 16.23 -0.17 -4.73
CA LEU A 207 17.13 0.73 -4.01
C LEU A 207 17.57 0.14 -2.66
N ILE A 208 16.63 -0.42 -1.88
CA ILE A 208 16.91 -1.02 -0.57
C ILE A 208 17.81 -2.26 -0.71
N ASP A 209 17.61 -3.10 -1.73
CA ASP A 209 18.48 -4.26 -1.99
C ASP A 209 19.92 -3.83 -2.30
N ARG A 210 20.09 -2.71 -3.02
CA ARG A 210 21.40 -2.11 -3.32
C ARG A 210 22.07 -1.53 -2.07
N PHE A 211 21.30 -0.94 -1.16
CA PHE A 211 21.84 -0.35 0.06
C PHE A 211 21.96 -1.41 1.17
N LYS A 212 23.15 -2.00 1.31
CA LYS A 212 23.44 -2.94 2.42
C LYS A 212 23.75 -2.27 3.75
N LYS A 213 24.13 -0.99 3.73
CA LYS A 213 24.43 -0.16 4.91
C LYS A 213 23.89 1.25 4.69
N ILE A 214 23.45 1.88 5.78
CA ILE A 214 23.00 3.27 5.77
C ILE A 214 24.24 4.17 5.87
N GLY A 215 24.57 4.88 4.79
CA GLY A 215 25.53 5.99 4.79
C GLY A 215 24.86 7.28 4.34
N LEU A 216 25.55 8.42 4.51
CA LEU A 216 24.99 9.74 4.19
C LEU A 216 24.49 9.85 2.74
N LYS A 217 25.26 9.32 1.78
CA LYS A 217 24.87 9.29 0.35
C LYS A 217 23.57 8.51 0.13
N GLN A 218 23.44 7.35 0.78
CA GLN A 218 22.26 6.49 0.69
C GLN A 218 21.04 7.16 1.32
N ILE A 219 21.22 7.85 2.45
CA ILE A 219 20.16 8.64 3.10
C ILE A 219 19.65 9.73 2.15
N ILE A 220 20.56 10.51 1.53
CA ILE A 220 20.17 11.57 0.59
C ILE A 220 19.39 10.98 -0.59
N VAL A 221 19.88 9.90 -1.20
CA VAL A 221 19.18 9.24 -2.31
C VAL A 221 17.81 8.71 -1.88
N ALA A 222 17.70 8.12 -0.69
CA ALA A 222 16.43 7.62 -0.16
C ALA A 222 15.43 8.77 0.08
N ILE A 223 15.87 9.88 0.67
CA ILE A 223 15.03 11.07 0.88
C ILE A 223 14.55 11.64 -0.47
N CYS A 224 15.46 11.80 -1.45
CA CYS A 224 15.09 12.26 -2.78
C CYS A 224 14.10 11.31 -3.47
N ALA A 225 14.30 9.99 -3.34
CA ALA A 225 13.39 9.00 -3.89
C ALA A 225 11.99 9.07 -3.26
N VAL A 226 11.92 9.18 -1.92
CA VAL A 226 10.64 9.34 -1.21
C VAL A 226 9.96 10.65 -1.59
N ALA A 227 10.69 11.77 -1.62
CA ALA A 227 10.15 13.06 -2.03
C ALA A 227 9.60 13.02 -3.46
N PHE A 228 10.31 12.36 -4.37
CA PHE A 228 9.85 12.15 -5.75
C PHE A 228 8.58 11.29 -5.81
N VAL A 229 8.49 10.20 -5.05
CA VAL A 229 7.27 9.37 -4.99
C VAL A 229 6.09 10.17 -4.44
N VAL A 230 6.28 10.93 -3.34
CA VAL A 230 5.25 11.79 -2.76
C VAL A 230 4.78 12.83 -3.78
N TYR A 231 5.72 13.47 -4.47
CA TYR A 231 5.40 14.41 -5.55
C TYR A 231 4.53 13.76 -6.63
N LEU A 232 4.87 12.56 -7.09
CA LEU A 232 4.08 11.83 -8.08
C LEU A 232 2.67 11.48 -7.57
N VAL A 233 2.51 11.07 -6.30
CA VAL A 233 1.17 10.80 -5.72
C VAL A 233 0.29 12.04 -5.85
N TYR A 234 0.82 13.20 -5.47
CA TYR A 234 0.09 14.47 -5.49
C TYR A 234 -0.11 15.00 -6.92
N ALA A 235 0.84 14.80 -7.83
CA ALA A 235 0.67 15.09 -9.25
C ALA A 235 -0.53 14.32 -9.84
N VAL A 236 -0.63 13.03 -9.54
CA VAL A 236 -1.77 12.19 -9.96
C VAL A 236 -3.07 12.63 -9.28
N LEU A 237 -3.03 13.08 -8.03
CA LEU A 237 -4.19 13.63 -7.33
C LEU A 237 -4.75 14.87 -8.03
N ILE A 238 -3.89 15.85 -8.33
CA ILE A 238 -4.30 17.07 -9.04
C ILE A 238 -4.80 16.73 -10.45
N PHE A 239 -4.12 15.82 -11.16
CA PHE A 239 -4.56 15.32 -12.46
C PHE A 239 -5.96 14.68 -12.40
N ARG A 240 -6.26 13.92 -11.34
CA ARG A 240 -7.59 13.33 -11.11
C ARG A 240 -8.64 14.40 -10.86
N HIS A 241 -8.32 15.43 -10.07
CA HIS A 241 -9.25 16.53 -9.77
C HIS A 241 -9.56 17.39 -11.00
N ALA A 242 -8.68 17.41 -12.01
CA ALA A 242 -8.92 18.10 -13.27
C ALA A 242 -10.05 17.47 -14.13
N GLY A 243 -10.56 16.29 -13.77
CA GLY A 243 -11.70 15.69 -14.45
C GLY A 243 -11.28 14.84 -15.65
N THR A 244 -11.40 15.35 -16.88
CA THR A 244 -11.04 14.67 -18.14
C THR A 244 -9.61 15.03 -18.57
N ILE A 245 -9.05 14.29 -19.54
CA ILE A 245 -7.71 14.62 -20.07
C ILE A 245 -7.76 15.95 -20.82
N ASP A 246 -8.83 16.19 -21.58
CA ASP A 246 -8.99 17.40 -22.37
C ASP A 246 -9.11 18.65 -21.50
N THR A 247 -9.87 18.58 -20.41
CA THR A 247 -9.96 19.69 -19.43
C THR A 247 -8.63 19.94 -18.75
N PHE A 248 -7.85 18.89 -18.45
CA PHE A 248 -6.53 19.08 -17.85
C PHE A 248 -5.59 19.86 -18.79
N ILE A 249 -5.52 19.46 -20.06
CA ILE A 249 -4.64 20.09 -21.06
C ILE A 249 -5.06 21.54 -21.31
N SER A 250 -6.36 21.83 -21.33
CA SER A 250 -6.86 23.20 -21.56
C SER A 250 -6.79 24.11 -20.33
N SER A 251 -6.87 23.55 -19.12
CA SER A 251 -7.00 24.34 -17.88
C SER A 251 -5.71 24.49 -17.07
N PHE A 252 -4.66 23.72 -17.36
CA PHE A 252 -3.41 23.74 -16.59
C PHE A 252 -2.20 24.05 -17.46
N SER A 253 -1.48 25.12 -17.12
CA SER A 253 -0.10 25.29 -17.55
C SER A 253 0.84 24.42 -16.71
N PHE A 254 2.04 24.13 -17.22
CA PHE A 254 3.06 23.38 -16.48
C PHE A 254 3.42 24.05 -15.14
N SER A 255 3.53 25.38 -15.13
CA SER A 255 3.84 26.16 -13.93
C SER A 255 2.70 26.08 -12.90
N ASP A 256 1.46 26.25 -13.34
CA ASP A 256 0.29 26.22 -12.45
C ASP A 256 0.04 24.84 -11.88
N PHE A 257 0.30 23.79 -12.68
CA PHE A 257 0.24 22.41 -12.21
C PHE A 257 1.24 22.17 -11.08
N ASN A 258 2.51 22.53 -11.27
CA ASN A 258 3.54 22.33 -10.26
C ASN A 258 3.24 23.16 -8.99
N LYS A 259 2.77 24.39 -9.12
CA LYS A 259 2.35 25.22 -7.97
C LYS A 259 1.21 24.58 -7.18
N LYS A 260 0.19 24.04 -7.85
CA LYS A 260 -0.93 23.34 -7.19
C LYS A 260 -0.48 22.06 -6.50
N VAL A 261 0.41 21.29 -7.12
CA VAL A 261 1.00 20.08 -6.50
C VAL A 261 1.76 20.44 -5.23
N LEU A 262 2.67 21.43 -5.30
CA LEU A 262 3.45 21.87 -4.14
C LEU A 262 2.55 22.48 -3.06
N SER A 263 1.56 23.29 -3.44
CA SER A 263 0.59 23.84 -2.50
C SER A 263 -0.15 22.74 -1.75
N ALA A 264 -0.69 21.74 -2.45
CA ALA A 264 -1.41 20.63 -1.83
C ALA A 264 -0.54 19.80 -0.86
N ILE A 265 0.75 19.65 -1.14
CA ILE A 265 1.70 19.00 -0.22
C ILE A 265 1.90 19.86 1.04
N LEU A 266 2.09 21.17 0.87
CA LEU A 266 2.38 22.11 1.97
C LEU A 266 1.17 22.38 2.86
N THR A 267 -0.03 22.51 2.28
CA THR A 267 -1.28 22.71 3.03
C THR A 267 -1.75 21.43 3.72
N GLY A 268 -1.16 20.28 3.37
CA GLY A 268 -1.54 18.99 3.94
C GLY A 268 -2.88 18.48 3.44
N GLU A 269 -3.34 18.90 2.26
CA GLU A 269 -4.52 18.33 1.62
C GLU A 269 -4.26 16.88 1.18
N GLY A 270 -5.31 16.07 1.04
CA GLY A 270 -5.18 14.68 0.60
C GLY A 270 -4.68 13.74 1.69
N GLU A 271 -3.61 12.98 1.42
CA GLU A 271 -3.14 11.89 2.30
C GLU A 271 -2.54 12.41 3.62
N LEU A 272 -1.87 13.57 3.57
CA LEU A 272 -1.27 14.17 4.77
C LEU A 272 -2.35 14.69 5.74
N GLY A 273 -3.54 15.03 5.26
CA GLY A 273 -4.65 15.55 6.07
C GLY A 273 -5.39 14.49 6.88
N LEU A 274 -5.16 13.20 6.60
CA LEU A 274 -5.84 12.09 7.27
C LEU A 274 -5.59 12.04 8.78
N ARG A 275 -4.47 12.59 9.25
CA ARG A 275 -4.15 12.73 10.68
C ARG A 275 -5.18 13.57 11.45
N ASN A 276 -5.85 14.52 10.79
CA ASN A 276 -6.83 15.38 11.45
C ASN A 276 -8.07 14.59 11.86
N ILE A 277 -8.44 13.55 11.10
CA ILE A 277 -9.55 12.65 11.45
C ILE A 277 -9.19 11.83 12.70
N PHE A 278 -7.92 11.43 12.84
CA PHE A 278 -7.46 10.78 14.08
C PHE A 278 -7.57 11.70 15.29
N TYR A 279 -7.15 12.98 15.16
CA TYR A 279 -7.30 13.95 16.26
C TYR A 279 -8.78 14.18 16.62
N TYR A 280 -9.65 14.24 15.60
CA TYR A 280 -11.09 14.34 15.80
C TYR A 280 -11.64 13.15 16.62
N PHE A 281 -11.22 11.92 16.35
CA PHE A 281 -11.65 10.77 17.15
C PHE A 281 -11.20 10.83 18.62
N ILE A 282 -10.03 11.42 18.87
CA ILE A 282 -9.54 11.66 20.23
C ILE A 282 -10.35 12.77 20.92
N ASP A 283 -10.63 13.88 20.23
CA ASP A 283 -11.37 15.03 20.77
C ASP A 283 -12.75 14.64 21.34
N PHE A 284 -13.39 13.65 20.69
CA PHE A 284 -14.69 13.10 21.07
C PHE A 284 -14.59 11.79 21.85
N ASN A 285 -13.39 11.42 22.32
CA ASN A 285 -13.13 10.23 23.11
C ASN A 285 -13.73 8.94 22.52
N ASN A 286 -13.69 8.81 21.20
CA ASN A 286 -14.21 7.65 20.47
C ASN A 286 -15.72 7.37 20.65
N GLN A 287 -16.51 8.35 21.12
CA GLN A 287 -17.94 8.21 21.41
C GLN A 287 -18.80 8.33 20.15
N PHE A 288 -18.63 7.40 19.22
CA PHE A 288 -19.40 7.34 17.97
C PHE A 288 -20.05 5.96 17.81
N THR A 289 -21.18 5.93 17.10
CA THR A 289 -21.87 4.67 16.80
C THR A 289 -20.98 3.74 15.99
N GLY A 290 -20.83 2.49 16.45
CA GLY A 290 -20.02 1.45 15.79
C GLY A 290 -18.53 1.49 16.09
N PHE A 291 -18.04 2.43 16.90
CA PHE A 291 -16.65 2.49 17.34
C PHE A 291 -16.40 1.58 18.55
N GLY A 292 -15.15 1.19 18.80
CA GLY A 292 -14.77 0.38 19.97
C GLY A 292 -15.05 -1.13 19.85
N VAL A 293 -15.62 -1.59 18.73
CA VAL A 293 -16.02 -3.01 18.54
C VAL A 293 -15.01 -3.85 17.74
N GLY A 294 -13.86 -3.28 17.35
CA GLY A 294 -12.87 -4.01 16.54
C GLY A 294 -13.34 -4.39 15.12
N ALA A 295 -14.29 -3.64 14.54
CA ALA A 295 -14.93 -3.94 13.26
C ALA A 295 -13.94 -4.18 12.11
N THR A 296 -12.88 -3.37 11.99
CA THR A 296 -11.85 -3.56 10.94
C THR A 296 -11.19 -4.93 11.06
N TYR A 297 -10.79 -5.31 12.27
CA TYR A 297 -10.06 -6.56 12.54
C TYR A 297 -10.96 -7.78 12.39
N LEU A 298 -12.21 -7.69 12.86
CA LEU A 298 -13.21 -8.74 12.65
C LEU A 298 -13.52 -8.94 11.17
N ARG A 299 -13.63 -7.86 10.39
CA ARG A 299 -13.78 -7.95 8.92
C ARG A 299 -12.58 -8.59 8.25
N VAL A 300 -11.35 -8.27 8.68
CA VAL A 300 -10.14 -8.92 8.16
C VAL A 300 -10.17 -10.42 8.44
N LEU A 301 -10.58 -10.84 9.63
CA LEU A 301 -10.71 -12.27 9.97
C LEU A 301 -11.78 -12.98 9.11
N LEU A 302 -12.90 -12.29 8.87
CA LEU A 302 -14.05 -12.77 8.09
C LEU A 302 -14.00 -12.35 6.61
N PHE A 303 -12.82 -12.08 6.06
CA PHE A 303 -12.71 -11.56 4.69
C PHE A 303 -13.30 -12.54 3.66
N TRP A 304 -13.13 -13.84 3.89
CA TRP A 304 -13.58 -14.94 3.04
C TRP A 304 -15.10 -15.17 3.08
N LEU A 305 -15.80 -14.63 4.10
CA LEU A 305 -17.24 -14.75 4.25
C LEU A 305 -17.95 -13.58 3.56
N PRO A 306 -18.77 -13.80 2.51
CA PRO A 306 -19.59 -12.76 1.92
C PRO A 306 -20.56 -12.16 2.94
N GLY A 307 -20.80 -10.85 2.89
CA GLY A 307 -21.69 -10.16 3.83
C GLY A 307 -23.11 -10.75 3.84
N SER A 308 -23.64 -11.12 2.67
CA SER A 308 -24.96 -11.76 2.52
C SER A 308 -25.08 -13.11 3.23
N LEU A 309 -23.97 -13.85 3.36
CA LEU A 309 -23.92 -15.16 4.02
C LEU A 309 -23.51 -15.04 5.49
N SER A 310 -23.20 -13.84 5.97
CA SER A 310 -22.66 -13.64 7.32
C SER A 310 -23.71 -13.59 8.41
N LEU A 311 -25.02 -13.57 8.07
CA LEU A 311 -26.14 -13.45 9.01
C LEU A 311 -25.94 -12.30 10.03
N GLY A 312 -25.27 -11.22 9.64
CA GLY A 312 -24.97 -10.07 10.50
C GLY A 312 -23.69 -10.19 11.35
N ILE A 313 -22.96 -11.30 11.28
CA ILE A 313 -21.70 -11.50 12.04
C ILE A 313 -20.56 -10.65 11.46
N LYS A 314 -20.52 -10.47 10.14
CA LYS A 314 -19.53 -9.61 9.48
C LYS A 314 -20.00 -8.16 9.59
N PRO A 315 -19.29 -7.28 10.33
CA PRO A 315 -19.68 -5.87 10.45
C PRO A 315 -19.70 -5.20 9.09
N ASP A 316 -20.45 -4.10 8.95
CA ASP A 316 -20.42 -3.24 7.76
C ASP A 316 -19.05 -2.56 7.57
N ASP A 317 -18.84 -1.93 6.41
CA ASP A 317 -17.56 -1.30 6.10
C ASP A 317 -17.23 -0.17 7.09
N PHE A 318 -16.28 -0.44 7.98
CA PHE A 318 -15.90 0.49 9.03
C PHE A 318 -15.33 1.82 8.49
N ALA A 319 -14.80 1.82 7.26
CA ALA A 319 -14.36 3.07 6.62
C ALA A 319 -15.55 4.02 6.32
N ILE A 320 -16.74 3.46 6.06
CA ILE A 320 -17.98 4.22 5.91
C ILE A 320 -18.48 4.66 7.28
N THR A 321 -18.45 3.80 8.30
CA THR A 321 -18.82 4.15 9.68
C THR A 321 -17.98 5.32 10.21
N MET A 322 -16.66 5.28 10.01
CA MET A 322 -15.75 6.38 10.36
C MET A 322 -16.06 7.67 9.58
N ALA A 323 -16.48 7.54 8.31
CA ALA A 323 -16.84 8.68 7.49
C ALA A 323 -18.16 9.33 7.94
N SER A 324 -19.17 8.51 8.25
CA SER A 324 -20.45 8.95 8.79
C SER A 324 -20.28 9.68 10.11
N ALA A 325 -19.38 9.20 10.98
CA ALA A 325 -18.99 9.88 12.22
C ALA A 325 -18.31 11.22 11.96
N TYR A 326 -17.30 11.26 11.09
CA TYR A 326 -16.56 12.49 10.77
C TYR A 326 -17.41 13.56 10.08
N MET A 327 -18.35 13.15 9.23
CA MET A 327 -19.27 14.07 8.55
C MET A 327 -20.47 14.49 9.40
N GLY A 328 -20.73 13.82 10.53
CA GLY A 328 -21.97 14.00 11.28
C GLY A 328 -23.23 13.55 10.52
N ASN A 329 -23.08 12.65 9.54
CA ASN A 329 -24.19 12.15 8.71
C ASN A 329 -24.33 10.63 8.85
N PRO A 330 -25.25 10.14 9.70
CA PRO A 330 -25.49 8.72 9.90
C PRO A 330 -25.99 7.98 8.64
N SER A 331 -26.62 8.69 7.70
CA SER A 331 -27.20 8.13 6.48
C SER A 331 -26.19 7.98 5.33
N ASN A 332 -24.90 8.27 5.56
CA ASN A 332 -23.87 8.11 4.55
C ASN A 332 -23.60 6.61 4.27
N THR A 333 -23.70 6.23 3.00
CA THR A 333 -23.49 4.86 2.52
C THR A 333 -22.41 4.75 1.44
N ALA A 334 -21.82 5.87 1.01
CA ALA A 334 -20.94 5.90 -0.16
C ALA A 334 -19.56 6.50 0.14
N TYR A 335 -19.49 7.53 0.99
CA TYR A 335 -18.22 8.15 1.33
C TYR A 335 -17.50 7.34 2.40
N SER A 336 -16.19 7.12 2.21
CA SER A 336 -15.33 6.38 3.13
C SER A 336 -14.09 7.21 3.46
N VAL A 337 -13.60 7.09 4.69
CA VAL A 337 -12.39 7.77 5.16
C VAL A 337 -11.45 6.79 5.84
N HIS A 338 -10.16 7.13 5.83
CA HIS A 338 -9.11 6.32 6.44
C HIS A 338 -8.25 7.23 7.33
N PRO A 339 -8.40 7.21 8.66
CA PRO A 339 -7.80 8.18 9.59
C PRO A 339 -6.31 7.91 9.87
N THR A 340 -5.52 7.46 8.89
CA THR A 340 -4.23 6.78 9.09
C THR A 340 -4.35 5.45 9.83
N PHE A 341 -3.28 4.66 9.88
CA PHE A 341 -3.28 3.41 10.64
C PHE A 341 -3.53 3.63 12.14
N PHE A 342 -2.92 4.65 12.75
CA PHE A 342 -3.10 4.93 14.18
C PHE A 342 -4.53 5.35 14.49
N GLY A 343 -5.15 6.14 13.63
CA GLY A 343 -6.57 6.49 13.78
C GLY A 343 -7.50 5.31 13.59
N ASP A 344 -7.19 4.34 12.71
CA ASP A 344 -8.00 3.13 12.56
C ASP A 344 -7.89 2.25 13.81
N ALA A 345 -6.68 2.09 14.36
CA ALA A 345 -6.46 1.37 15.61
C ALA A 345 -7.20 2.03 16.79
N TYR A 346 -7.16 3.37 16.88
CA TYR A 346 -7.89 4.13 17.90
C TYR A 346 -9.41 4.03 17.70
N ALA A 347 -9.91 4.17 16.48
CA ALA A 347 -11.34 4.05 16.18
C ALA A 347 -11.90 2.68 16.61
N ASN A 348 -11.10 1.62 16.39
CA ASN A 348 -11.49 0.25 16.72
C ASN A 348 -11.47 -0.06 18.22
N PHE A 349 -10.56 0.51 19.01
CA PHE A 349 -10.32 0.09 20.40
C PHE A 349 -10.13 1.24 21.42
N GLY A 350 -10.39 2.48 21.01
CA GLY A 350 -10.08 3.67 21.78
C GLY A 350 -8.59 3.77 22.10
N PHE A 351 -8.27 4.31 23.29
CA PHE A 351 -6.87 4.45 23.72
C PHE A 351 -6.16 3.09 23.84
N MET A 352 -6.87 2.01 24.22
CA MET A 352 -6.29 0.65 24.27
C MET A 352 -5.83 0.12 22.90
N GLY A 353 -6.18 0.81 21.81
CA GLY A 353 -5.67 0.53 20.47
C GLY A 353 -4.14 0.54 20.35
N PHE A 354 -3.39 1.14 21.30
CA PHE A 354 -1.93 1.04 21.28
C PHE A 354 -1.44 -0.41 21.39
N LEU A 355 -2.21 -1.30 22.04
CA LEU A 355 -1.88 -2.73 22.18
C LEU A 355 -1.92 -3.48 20.86
N VAL A 356 -2.57 -2.93 19.83
CA VAL A 356 -2.56 -3.47 18.48
C VAL A 356 -1.13 -3.52 17.90
N GLY A 357 -0.19 -2.75 18.47
CA GLY A 357 1.24 -2.88 18.18
C GLY A 357 1.78 -4.29 18.42
N ILE A 358 1.26 -5.01 19.43
CA ILE A 358 1.60 -6.41 19.71
C ILE A 358 1.18 -7.29 18.53
N LEU A 359 -0.08 -7.17 18.10
CA LEU A 359 -0.64 -7.95 17.01
C LEU A 359 0.18 -7.79 15.72
N TRP A 360 0.47 -6.54 15.32
CA TRP A 360 1.23 -6.28 14.10
C TRP A 360 2.70 -6.67 14.21
N GLY A 361 3.32 -6.51 15.39
CA GLY A 361 4.66 -7.02 15.65
C GLY A 361 4.76 -8.54 15.45
N ALA A 362 3.77 -9.28 15.94
CA ALA A 362 3.67 -10.72 15.73
C ALA A 362 3.41 -11.09 14.27
N ILE A 363 2.48 -10.41 13.60
CA ILE A 363 2.18 -10.62 12.17
C ILE A 363 3.44 -10.44 11.32
N PHE A 364 4.21 -9.38 11.52
CA PHE A 364 5.43 -9.17 10.75
C PHE A 364 6.51 -10.20 11.05
N ASN A 365 6.62 -10.71 12.29
CA ASN A 365 7.51 -11.84 12.60
C ASN A 365 7.14 -13.09 11.80
N VAL A 366 5.85 -13.41 11.69
CA VAL A 366 5.36 -14.54 10.89
C VAL A 366 5.63 -14.31 9.40
N ILE A 367 5.34 -13.10 8.89
CA ILE A 367 5.52 -12.76 7.47
C ILE A 367 6.98 -12.87 7.06
N ASP A 368 7.93 -12.29 7.80
CA ASP A 368 9.35 -12.36 7.42
C ASP A 368 9.86 -13.79 7.44
N THR A 369 9.46 -14.57 8.44
CA THR A 369 9.82 -15.99 8.55
C THR A 369 9.25 -16.79 7.39
N TYR A 370 8.04 -16.48 6.95
CA TYR A 370 7.41 -17.12 5.80
C TYR A 370 8.11 -16.76 4.49
N VAL A 371 8.36 -15.46 4.25
CA VAL A 371 8.99 -14.95 3.02
C VAL A 371 10.43 -15.41 2.90
N GLY A 372 11.21 -15.38 3.98
CA GLY A 372 12.62 -15.78 3.98
C GLY A 372 12.83 -17.27 3.65
N LYS A 373 11.83 -18.13 3.88
CA LYS A 373 11.87 -19.56 3.52
C LYS A 373 11.55 -19.84 2.04
N LYS A 374 11.12 -18.84 1.26
CA LYS A 374 10.69 -19.04 -0.14
C LYS A 374 11.87 -18.94 -1.10
N SER A 375 11.70 -19.56 -2.27
CA SER A 375 12.69 -19.55 -3.34
C SER A 375 12.96 -18.15 -3.87
N ASP A 376 14.18 -17.93 -4.36
CA ASP A 376 14.64 -16.63 -4.87
C ASP A 376 13.83 -16.09 -6.06
N HIS A 377 13.05 -16.94 -6.75
CA HIS A 377 12.15 -16.51 -7.83
C HIS A 377 10.79 -16.04 -7.34
N LEU A 378 10.23 -16.68 -6.31
CA LEU A 378 8.92 -16.35 -5.76
C LEU A 378 9.02 -15.21 -4.73
N ARG A 379 10.17 -15.08 -4.07
CA ARG A 379 10.39 -14.08 -3.02
C ARG A 379 10.16 -12.64 -3.51
N PRO A 380 10.65 -12.19 -4.68
CA PRO A 380 10.38 -10.84 -5.19
C PRO A 380 8.89 -10.53 -5.38
N TYR A 381 8.09 -11.51 -5.78
CA TYR A 381 6.63 -11.37 -5.86
C TYR A 381 6.01 -11.15 -4.49
N LEU A 382 6.35 -12.00 -3.53
CA LEU A 382 5.80 -11.90 -2.18
C LEU A 382 6.19 -10.58 -1.51
N ILE A 383 7.47 -10.19 -1.59
CA ILE A 383 7.96 -8.93 -1.02
C ILE A 383 7.26 -7.74 -1.69
N SER A 384 7.14 -7.73 -3.03
CA SER A 384 6.49 -6.62 -3.73
C SER A 384 5.00 -6.50 -3.39
N THR A 385 4.29 -7.62 -3.32
CA THR A 385 2.86 -7.65 -2.94
C THR A 385 2.66 -7.21 -1.50
N LEU A 386 3.52 -7.65 -0.57
CA LEU A 386 3.49 -7.23 0.83
C LEU A 386 3.83 -5.75 0.98
N ALA A 387 4.86 -5.25 0.29
CA ALA A 387 5.22 -3.83 0.26
C ALA A 387 4.05 -2.96 -0.21
N PHE A 388 3.40 -3.36 -1.33
CA PHE A 388 2.20 -2.72 -1.84
C PHE A 388 1.09 -2.65 -0.78
N SER A 389 0.83 -3.78 -0.12
CA SER A 389 -0.23 -3.91 0.88
C SER A 389 0.08 -3.12 2.16
N PHE A 390 1.33 -3.11 2.61
CA PHE A 390 1.78 -2.41 3.81
C PHE A 390 1.72 -0.88 3.66
N VAL A 391 1.95 -0.35 2.46
CA VAL A 391 1.70 1.08 2.19
C VAL A 391 0.20 1.39 2.32
N ILE A 392 -0.68 0.54 1.81
CA ILE A 392 -2.14 0.71 1.94
C ILE A 392 -2.61 0.59 3.40
N ILE A 393 -2.06 -0.34 4.15
CA ILE A 393 -2.34 -0.52 5.58
C ILE A 393 -1.84 0.69 6.38
N GLY A 394 -0.60 1.15 6.14
CA GLY A 394 -0.02 2.31 6.81
C GLY A 394 -0.82 3.60 6.57
N ARG A 395 -1.41 3.74 5.39
CA ARG A 395 -2.36 4.81 5.03
C ARG A 395 -3.66 4.78 5.86
N GLY A 396 -4.00 3.67 6.50
CA GLY A 396 -5.23 3.47 7.27
C GLY A 396 -6.31 2.66 6.57
N SER A 397 -6.06 2.12 5.37
CA SER A 397 -7.00 1.21 4.68
C SER A 397 -6.66 -0.25 5.04
N VAL A 398 -6.72 -0.56 6.33
CA VAL A 398 -6.21 -1.82 6.91
C VAL A 398 -6.90 -3.05 6.30
N TYR A 399 -8.24 -3.04 6.23
CA TYR A 399 -9.01 -4.15 5.64
C TYR A 399 -8.63 -4.40 4.18
N ASN A 400 -8.67 -3.37 3.34
CA ASN A 400 -8.38 -3.51 1.91
C ASN A 400 -6.95 -3.95 1.66
N GLY A 401 -5.97 -3.37 2.37
CA GLY A 401 -4.58 -3.78 2.23
C GLY A 401 -4.34 -5.23 2.68
N ALA A 402 -4.96 -5.68 3.78
CA ALA A 402 -4.86 -7.07 4.23
C ALA A 402 -5.49 -8.04 3.23
N VAL A 403 -6.66 -7.71 2.69
CA VAL A 403 -7.36 -8.53 1.67
C VAL A 403 -6.53 -8.64 0.40
N ILE A 404 -5.95 -7.52 -0.07
CA ILE A 404 -5.04 -7.51 -1.23
C ILE A 404 -3.85 -8.44 -0.98
N ALA A 405 -3.21 -8.35 0.19
CA ALA A 405 -2.09 -9.22 0.54
C ALA A 405 -2.49 -10.70 0.46
N VAL A 406 -3.56 -11.09 1.16
CA VAL A 406 -3.98 -12.50 1.26
C VAL A 406 -4.39 -13.06 -0.10
N ILE A 407 -5.20 -12.33 -0.87
CA ILE A 407 -5.68 -12.78 -2.18
C ILE A 407 -4.51 -12.86 -3.18
N SER A 408 -3.69 -11.81 -3.30
CA SER A 408 -2.57 -11.81 -4.24
C SER A 408 -1.53 -12.88 -3.91
N ILE A 409 -1.19 -13.09 -2.64
CA ILE A 409 -0.29 -14.17 -2.22
C ILE A 409 -0.88 -15.54 -2.55
N SER A 410 -2.17 -15.75 -2.28
CA SER A 410 -2.87 -17.01 -2.60
C SER A 410 -2.87 -17.28 -4.10
N LEU A 411 -3.16 -16.26 -4.92
CA LEU A 411 -3.10 -16.35 -6.38
C LEU A 411 -1.69 -16.71 -6.86
N LEU A 412 -0.64 -16.04 -6.33
CA LEU A 412 0.74 -16.32 -6.71
C LEU A 412 1.16 -17.76 -6.38
N ILE A 413 0.82 -18.25 -5.19
CA ILE A 413 1.15 -19.62 -4.77
C ILE A 413 0.39 -20.63 -5.63
N PHE A 414 -0.91 -20.41 -5.84
CA PHE A 414 -1.74 -21.29 -6.65
C PHE A 414 -1.26 -21.32 -8.12
N SER A 415 -0.97 -20.16 -8.71
CA SER A 415 -0.43 -20.07 -10.06
C SER A 415 0.93 -20.76 -10.18
N ASN A 416 1.83 -20.59 -9.22
CA ASN A 416 3.12 -21.28 -9.23
C ASN A 416 2.94 -22.80 -9.14
N TRP A 417 2.08 -23.28 -8.23
CA TRP A 417 1.76 -24.70 -8.07
C TRP A 417 1.15 -25.31 -9.35
N LEU A 418 0.21 -24.60 -9.99
CA LEU A 418 -0.45 -25.06 -11.21
C LEU A 418 0.54 -25.14 -12.37
N LEU A 419 1.44 -24.16 -12.50
CA LEU A 419 2.51 -24.17 -13.49
C LEU A 419 3.46 -25.36 -13.25
N ASP A 420 3.87 -25.62 -12.01
CA ASP A 420 4.75 -26.75 -11.71
C ASP A 420 4.09 -28.09 -12.10
N ARG A 421 2.79 -28.27 -11.79
CA ARG A 421 2.03 -29.48 -12.17
C ARG A 421 1.85 -29.64 -13.68
N PHE A 422 1.46 -28.57 -14.37
CA PHE A 422 1.21 -28.62 -15.82
C PHE A 422 2.46 -29.00 -16.61
N PHE A 423 3.62 -28.50 -16.18
CA PHE A 423 4.89 -28.77 -16.86
C PHE A 423 5.61 -30.02 -16.37
N GLN A 424 5.34 -30.55 -15.17
CA GLN A 424 5.86 -31.86 -14.75
C GLN A 424 5.15 -33.03 -15.45
N ASN A 425 3.85 -32.90 -15.73
CA ASN A 425 3.10 -33.92 -16.48
C ASN A 425 3.49 -33.98 -17.96
N ASN A 426 4.09 -32.91 -18.49
CA ASN A 426 4.67 -32.91 -19.83
C ASN A 426 6.15 -33.31 -19.77
N LYS A 427 6.43 -34.62 -19.91
CA LYS A 427 7.74 -35.15 -20.36
C LYS A 427 8.07 -34.68 -21.81
N VAL A 428 7.99 -33.38 -22.07
CA VAL A 428 8.34 -32.71 -23.34
C VAL A 428 9.55 -31.77 -23.14
N SER A 429 10.10 -31.71 -21.92
CA SER A 429 11.25 -30.85 -21.56
C SER A 429 12.53 -31.13 -22.36
N LYS A 430 12.66 -32.24 -23.11
CA LYS A 430 13.82 -32.47 -23.98
C LYS A 430 13.72 -31.88 -25.40
N LYS A 431 12.59 -31.28 -25.80
CA LYS A 431 12.42 -30.79 -27.18
C LYS A 431 12.35 -29.26 -27.34
N ILE A 432 12.18 -28.49 -26.26
CA ILE A 432 12.07 -27.03 -26.34
C ILE A 432 13.45 -26.35 -26.26
N ASP A 433 14.46 -27.00 -25.67
CA ASP A 433 15.85 -26.50 -25.62
C ASP A 433 16.57 -26.51 -26.99
N ARG A 434 15.88 -26.87 -28.09
CA ARG A 434 16.40 -26.80 -29.46
C ARG A 434 15.84 -25.63 -30.28
N TRP A 435 14.93 -24.84 -29.74
CA TRP A 435 14.24 -23.76 -30.47
C TRP A 435 14.24 -22.39 -29.77
N LEU A 436 14.86 -22.29 -28.59
CA LEU A 436 15.29 -21.04 -27.97
C LEU A 436 16.81 -20.99 -28.02
#